data_AF-A0A1J5JLK2-F1
#
_entry.id   AF-A0A1J5JLK2-F1
#
_cell.length_a   1.000
_cell.length_b   1.000
_cell.length_c   1.000
_cell.angle_alpha   90.00
_cell.angle_beta   90.00
_cell.angle_gamma   90.00
#
_symmetry.space_group_name_H-M   'P 1'
#
loop_
_entity.id
_entity.type
_entity.pdbx_description
1 polymer ?
#
loop_
_entity_poly.entity_id
_entity_poly.type
_entity_poly.pdbx_seq_one_letter_code
_entity_poly.pdbx_strand_id
1 'polypeptide(L)'
;MDLWLKDIAPSPGLRQWFAHDPARWEEFRRRYEGELYLKGDLLAILRQKTKEETVTLLYAARDENYNHVVVLKKFLENANKKPGKPGSR
;
A
#
# COMPACT_ATOMS: atom_id res chain seq x y z
N MET A 1 17.77 -4.64 -9.44
CA MET A 1 17.79 -3.90 -8.17
C MET A 1 16.48 -4.16 -7.47
N ASP A 2 16.49 -5.06 -6.49
CA ASP A 2 15.35 -5.33 -5.63
C ASP A 2 15.03 -4.05 -4.88
N LEU A 3 13.92 -3.39 -5.22
CA LEU A 3 13.47 -2.24 -4.44
C LEU A 3 12.97 -2.75 -3.10
N TRP A 4 13.89 -2.77 -2.14
CA TRP A 4 13.57 -3.06 -0.76
C TRP A 4 12.85 -1.85 -0.17
N LEU A 5 11.54 -1.77 -0.44
CA LEU A 5 10.65 -0.72 0.05
C LEU A 5 10.34 -0.90 1.54
N LYS A 6 11.36 -1.10 2.40
CA LYS A 6 11.17 -1.01 3.86
C LYS A 6 10.54 0.32 4.24
N ASP A 7 10.87 1.37 3.48
CA ASP A 7 10.38 2.71 3.71
C ASP A 7 8.90 2.88 3.37
N ILE A 8 8.31 2.05 2.49
CA ILE A 8 6.86 2.09 2.23
C ILE A 8 6.08 1.47 3.38
N ALA A 9 6.71 0.58 4.17
CA ALA A 9 6.03 -0.11 5.25
C ALA A 9 5.47 0.87 6.30
N PRO A 10 4.39 0.48 7.01
CA PRO A 10 3.83 1.29 8.09
C PRO A 10 4.86 1.53 9.18
N SER A 11 4.76 2.68 9.86
CA SER A 11 5.64 2.99 10.97
C SER A 11 5.61 1.89 12.05
N PRO A 12 6.72 1.65 12.78
CA PRO A 12 6.75 0.67 13.86
C PRO A 12 5.66 0.90 14.91
N GLY A 13 5.38 2.16 15.24
CA GLY A 13 4.32 2.54 16.18
C GLY A 13 2.93 2.18 15.66
N LEU A 14 2.65 2.40 14.37
CA LEU A 14 1.37 2.03 13.76
C LEU A 14 1.18 0.51 13.72
N ARG A 15 2.25 -0.26 13.43
CA ARG A 15 2.22 -1.74 13.49
C ARG A 15 1.94 -2.26 14.89
N GLN A 16 2.62 -1.71 15.90
CA GLN A 16 2.41 -2.08 17.30
C GLN A 16 1.01 -1.72 17.78
N TRP A 17 0.51 -0.55 17.40
CA TRP A 17 -0.85 -0.10 17.74
C TRP A 17 -1.93 -0.98 17.11
N PHE A 18 -1.72 -1.40 15.86
CA PHE A 18 -2.64 -2.28 15.17
C PHE A 18 -2.71 -3.65 15.83
N ALA A 19 -1.57 -4.22 16.22
CA ALA A 19 -1.48 -5.51 16.91
C ALA A 19 -2.25 -6.68 16.26
N HIS A 20 -2.58 -6.59 14.97
CA HIS A 20 -3.47 -7.50 14.24
C HIS A 20 -4.90 -7.57 14.80
N ASP A 21 -5.39 -6.49 15.39
CA ASP A 21 -6.77 -6.37 15.88
C ASP A 21 -7.72 -5.97 14.72
N PRO A 22 -8.62 -6.86 14.26
CA PRO A 22 -9.56 -6.56 13.18
C PRO A 22 -10.46 -5.36 13.47
N ALA A 23 -10.77 -5.07 14.75
CA ALA A 23 -11.56 -3.90 15.13
C ALA A 23 -10.83 -2.59 14.81
N ARG A 24 -9.50 -2.61 14.78
CA ARG A 24 -8.64 -1.46 14.44
C ARG A 24 -8.28 -1.41 12.96
N TRP A 25 -8.71 -2.38 12.16
CA TRP A 25 -8.30 -2.49 10.76
C TRP A 25 -8.71 -1.29 9.90
N GLU A 26 -9.93 -0.79 10.07
CA GLU A 26 -10.42 0.38 9.35
C GLU A 26 -9.54 1.61 9.62
N GLU A 27 -9.21 1.83 10.89
CA GLU A 27 -8.42 2.97 11.32
C GLU A 27 -6.94 2.79 10.96
N PHE A 28 -6.40 1.58 11.07
CA PHE A 28 -5.06 1.25 10.59
C PHE A 28 -4.91 1.56 9.10
N ARG A 29 -5.89 1.18 8.28
CA ARG A 29 -5.92 1.53 6.85
C ARG A 29 -5.83 3.03 6.64
N ARG A 30 -6.69 3.82 7.30
CA ARG A 30 -6.70 5.29 7.17
C ARG A 30 -5.38 5.92 7.59
N ARG A 31 -4.82 5.51 8.73
CA ARG A 31 -3.53 6.02 9.22
C ARG A 31 -2.38 5.64 8.28
N TYR A 32 -2.37 4.41 7.80
CA TYR A 32 -1.33 3.95 6.88
C TYR A 32 -1.45 4.64 5.53
N GLU A 33 -2.66 4.83 4.99
CA GLU A 33 -2.88 5.64 3.79
C GLU A 33 -2.37 7.08 3.99
N GLY A 34 -2.59 7.67 5.17
CA GLY A 34 -1.99 8.96 5.53
C GLY A 34 -0.46 8.96 5.49
N GLU A 35 0.19 7.93 6.05
CA GLU A 35 1.65 7.76 5.93
C GLU A 35 2.11 7.59 4.47
N LEU A 36 1.32 6.89 3.65
CA LEU A 36 1.60 6.72 2.22
C LEU A 36 1.50 8.05 1.47
N TYR A 37 0.52 8.91 1.78
CA TYR A 37 0.41 10.24 1.17
C TYR A 37 1.64 11.11 1.44
N LEU A 38 2.23 11.00 2.62
CA LEU A 38 3.48 11.70 2.96
C LEU A 38 4.69 11.13 2.19
N LYS A 39 4.61 9.88 1.74
CA LYS A 39 5.63 9.18 0.95
C LYS A 39 5.33 9.25 -0.56
N GLY A 40 4.82 10.39 -1.02
CA GLY A 40 4.42 10.62 -2.41
C GLY A 40 5.50 10.27 -3.44
N ASP A 41 6.77 10.60 -3.15
CA ASP A 41 7.89 10.34 -4.05
C ASP A 41 8.16 8.83 -4.20
N LEU A 42 8.15 8.09 -3.08
CA LEU A 42 8.30 6.63 -3.10
C LEU A 42 7.15 5.96 -3.84
N LEU A 43 5.93 6.44 -3.65
CA LEU A 43 4.76 5.97 -4.38
C LEU A 43 4.87 6.25 -5.88
N ALA A 44 5.40 7.41 -6.29
CA ALA A 44 5.61 7.74 -7.69
C ALA A 44 6.59 6.76 -8.35
N ILE A 45 7.71 6.47 -7.68
CA ILE A 45 8.70 5.47 -8.12
C ILE A 45 8.06 4.09 -8.22
N LEU A 46 7.32 3.67 -7.19
CA LEU A 46 6.59 2.40 -7.17
C LEU A 46 5.62 2.29 -8.34
N ARG A 47 4.84 3.34 -8.59
CA ARG A 47 3.87 3.38 -9.70
C ARG A 47 4.55 3.28 -11.05
N GLN A 48 5.65 4.00 -11.24
CA GLN A 48 6.42 3.90 -12.48
C GLN A 48 6.93 2.47 -12.69
N LYS A 49 7.48 1.86 -11.64
CA LYS A 49 7.94 0.46 -11.70
C LYS A 49 6.83 -0.52 -11.97
N THR A 50 5.65 -0.37 -11.35
CA THR A 50 4.50 -1.24 -11.65
C THR A 50 3.99 -1.14 -13.09
N LYS A 51 4.38 -0.09 -13.84
CA LYS A 51 4.06 0.03 -15.28
C LYS A 51 5.11 -0.61 -16.18
N GLU A 52 6.37 -0.59 -15.75
CA GLU A 52 7.49 -1.12 -16.52
C GLU A 52 7.68 -2.63 -16.28
N GLU A 53 7.45 -3.09 -15.05
CA GLU A 53 7.71 -4.47 -14.62
C GLU A 53 6.68 -4.96 -13.57
N THR A 54 6.62 -6.29 -13.40
CA THR A 54 5.82 -6.88 -12.32
C THR A 54 6.53 -6.64 -10.99
N VAL A 55 5.87 -5.90 -10.09
CA VAL A 55 6.40 -5.63 -8.74
C VAL A 55 5.90 -6.69 -7.77
N THR A 56 6.83 -7.45 -7.17
CA THR A 56 6.52 -8.40 -6.09
C THR A 56 6.64 -7.70 -4.75
N LEU A 57 5.52 -7.58 -4.02
CA LEU A 57 5.49 -7.02 -2.67
C LEU A 57 5.77 -8.13 -1.65
N LEU A 58 6.99 -8.13 -1.10
CA LEU A 58 7.39 -9.05 -0.03
C LEU A 58 6.96 -8.51 1.33
N TYR A 59 6.39 -9.37 2.16
CA TYR A 59 6.04 -9.06 3.54
C TYR A 59 6.32 -10.23 4.48
N ALA A 60 6.66 -9.90 5.72
CA ALA A 60 6.91 -10.86 6.80
C ALA A 60 5.80 -10.79 7.87
N ALA A 61 4.54 -10.67 7.43
CA ALA A 61 3.38 -10.70 8.31
C ALA A 61 2.81 -12.12 8.33
N ARG A 62 2.49 -12.60 9.53
CA ARG A 62 1.96 -13.95 9.75
C ARG A 62 0.46 -14.04 9.48
N ASP A 63 -0.20 -12.89 9.30
CA ASP A 63 -1.62 -12.76 8.96
C ASP A 63 -1.74 -12.31 7.50
N GLU A 64 -2.44 -13.10 6.69
CA GLU A 64 -2.63 -12.85 5.26
C GLU A 64 -3.82 -11.93 4.98
N ASN A 65 -4.80 -11.87 5.90
CA ASN A 65 -6.05 -11.14 5.70
C ASN A 65 -5.93 -9.69 6.14
N TYR A 66 -5.24 -9.45 7.26
CA TYR A 66 -5.10 -8.13 7.86
C TYR A 66 -3.64 -7.65 7.85
N ASN A 67 -3.17 -7.34 6.64
CA ASN A 67 -1.79 -6.97 6.40
C ASN A 67 -1.67 -5.65 5.62
N HIS A 68 -0.68 -4.84 5.98
CA HIS A 68 -0.32 -3.60 5.28
C HIS A 68 -0.13 -3.76 3.76
N VAL A 69 0.28 -4.94 3.28
CA VAL A 69 0.37 -5.21 1.83
C VAL A 69 -0.98 -5.17 1.14
N VAL A 70 -2.05 -5.61 1.79
CA VAL A 70 -3.42 -5.54 1.22
C VAL A 70 -3.80 -4.08 0.98
N VAL A 71 -3.46 -3.21 1.93
CA VAL A 71 -3.71 -1.76 1.83
C VAL A 71 -2.88 -1.14 0.71
N LEU A 72 -1.57 -1.43 0.69
CA LEU A 72 -0.66 -0.91 -0.34
C LEU A 72 -1.07 -1.38 -1.74
N LYS A 73 -1.39 -2.66 -1.91
CA LYS A 73 -1.88 -3.22 -3.17
C LYS A 73 -3.13 -2.49 -3.63
N LYS A 74 -4.14 -2.36 -2.77
CA LYS A 74 -5.39 -1.65 -3.10
C LYS A 74 -5.15 -0.18 -3.44
N PHE A 75 -4.23 0.47 -2.72
CA PHE A 75 -3.84 1.85 -2.99
C PHE A 75 -3.19 2.00 -4.38
N LEU A 76 -2.28 1.10 -4.75
CA LEU A 76 -1.65 1.07 -6.06
C LEU A 76 -2.66 0.74 -7.18
N GLU A 77 -3.55 -0.23 -6.96
CA GLU A 77 -4.61 -0.58 -7.93
C GLU A 77 -5.59 0.57 -8.16
N ASN A 78 -6.04 1.24 -7.10
CA ASN A 78 -6.92 2.41 -7.19
C ASN A 78 -6.24 3.58 -7.92
N ALA A 79 -4.93 3.75 -7.71
CA ALA A 79 -4.15 4.76 -8.39
C ALA A 79 -3.88 4.46 -9.87
N ASN A 80 -3.78 3.17 -10.23
CA ASN A 80 -3.48 2.73 -11.59
C ASN A 80 -4.75 2.56 -12.45
N LYS A 81 -5.93 2.50 -11.82
CA LYS A 81 -7.18 2.85 -12.50
C LYS A 81 -7.09 4.30 -12.95
N LYS A 82 -6.67 4.50 -14.21
CA LYS A 82 -6.98 5.74 -14.95
C LYS A 82 -8.44 6.07 -14.63
N PRO A 83 -8.82 7.34 -14.36
CA PRO A 83 -10.23 7.69 -14.37
C PRO A 83 -10.74 7.23 -15.73
N GLY A 84 -11.50 6.14 -15.73
CA GLY A 84 -12.00 5.55 -16.95
C GLY A 84 -12.75 6.66 -17.64
N LYS A 85 -12.42 6.93 -18.91
CA LYS A 85 -13.33 7.64 -19.79
C LYS A 85 -14.73 7.05 -19.51
N PRO A 86 -15.73 7.85 -19.11
CA PRO A 86 -17.09 7.34 -19.11
C PRO A 86 -17.33 6.85 -20.53
N GLY A 87 -17.63 5.56 -20.67
CA GLY A 87 -17.81 4.92 -21.96
C GLY A 87 -18.85 5.70 -22.75
N SER A 88 -18.43 6.26 -23.88
CA SER A 88 -19.33 6.76 -24.90
C SER A 88 -20.15 5.56 -25.40
N ARG A 89 -21.44 5.55 -25.07
CA ARG A 89 -22.44 4.86 -25.88
C ARG A 89 -23.04 5.88 -26.83
#